data_AF-A0A1V4HGV6-F1
#
_entry.id   AF-A0A1V4HGV6-F1
#
_cell.length_a   1.000
_cell.length_b   1.000
_cell.length_c   1.000
_cell.angle_alpha   90.00
_cell.angle_beta   90.00
_cell.angle_gamma   90.00
#
_symmetry.space_group_name_H-M   'P 1'
#
loop_
_entity.id
_entity.type
_entity.pdbx_description
1 polymer ?
#
loop_
_entity_poly.entity_id
_entity_poly.type
_entity_poly.pdbx_seq_one_letter_code
_entity_poly.pdbx_strand_id
1 'polypeptide(L)'
;MNQTSEKEKLKWFGENLYNLRKDLKLTQEQLAGLINVKQSTVSEIENGQSNAKLTTIWSLVHVLSERHNSPLNVAEKLFKGRL
;
A
#
# COMPACT_ATOMS: atom_id res chain seq x y z
N MET A 1 8.47 8.61 -25.44
CA MET A 1 8.38 8.23 -24.02
C MET A 1 7.08 7.47 -23.86
N ASN A 2 7.13 6.14 -23.67
CA ASN A 2 5.92 5.34 -23.59
C ASN A 2 5.27 5.60 -22.23
N GLN A 3 4.07 6.17 -22.22
CA GLN A 3 3.31 6.31 -20.98
C GLN A 3 3.05 4.91 -20.45
N THR A 4 3.51 4.62 -19.23
CA THR A 4 3.24 3.34 -18.55
C THR A 4 1.72 3.17 -18.43
N SER A 5 1.19 2.03 -18.84
CA SER A 5 -0.26 1.75 -18.81
C SER A 5 -0.81 1.82 -17.39
N GLU A 6 -2.08 2.18 -17.23
CA GLU A 6 -2.75 2.24 -15.91
C GLU A 6 -2.62 0.92 -15.15
N LYS A 7 -2.72 -0.21 -15.87
CA LYS A 7 -2.57 -1.55 -15.29
C LYS A 7 -1.18 -1.78 -14.68
N GLU A 8 -0.13 -1.30 -15.34
CA GLU A 8 1.25 -1.39 -14.82
C GLU A 8 1.45 -0.49 -13.59
N LYS A 9 0.81 0.69 -13.54
CA LYS A 9 0.84 1.56 -12.35
C LYS A 9 0.16 0.91 -11.15
N LEU A 10 -1.02 0.31 -11.36
CA LEU A 10 -1.75 -0.41 -10.31
C LEU A 10 -0.95 -1.61 -9.79
N LYS A 11 -0.36 -2.39 -10.70
CA LYS A 11 0.47 -3.53 -10.33
C LYS A 11 1.68 -3.11 -9.51
N TRP A 12 2.40 -2.08 -9.96
CA TRP A 12 3.55 -1.54 -9.24
C TRP A 12 3.19 -1.05 -7.83
N PHE A 13 2.07 -0.33 -7.69
CA PHE A 13 1.60 0.13 -6.37
C PHE A 13 1.23 -1.06 -5.47
N GLY A 14 0.51 -2.04 -6.01
CA GLY A 14 0.12 -3.25 -5.28
C GLY A 14 1.31 -4.04 -4.75
N GLU A 15 2.35 -4.21 -5.57
CA GLU A 15 3.60 -4.88 -5.16
C GLU A 15 4.31 -4.13 -4.03
N ASN A 16 4.37 -2.80 -4.09
CA ASN A 16 4.96 -1.99 -3.03
C ASN A 16 4.17 -2.10 -1.71
N LEU A 17 2.83 -2.09 -1.79
CA LEU A 17 1.99 -2.28 -0.61
C LEU A 17 2.17 -3.66 0.01
N TYR A 18 2.22 -4.71 -0.81
CA TYR A 18 2.49 -6.08 -0.37
C TYR A 18 3.82 -6.18 0.39
N ASN A 19 4.89 -5.62 -0.19
CA ASN A 19 6.22 -5.65 0.41
C ASN A 19 6.25 -4.88 1.74
N LEU A 20 5.67 -3.68 1.78
CA LEU A 20 5.53 -2.91 3.00
C LEU A 20 4.77 -3.71 4.07
N ARG A 21 3.62 -4.30 3.74
CA ARG A 21 2.84 -5.09 4.70
C ARG A 21 3.66 -6.26 5.27
N LYS A 22 4.43 -6.95 4.42
CA LYS A 22 5.29 -8.07 4.84
C LYS A 22 6.46 -7.61 5.70
N ASP A 23 7.09 -6.48 5.40
CA ASP A 23 8.14 -5.87 6.23
C ASP A 23 7.62 -5.58 7.65
N LEU A 24 6.36 -5.12 7.75
CA LEU A 24 5.67 -4.86 9.01
C LEU A 24 5.10 -6.14 9.67
N LYS A 25 5.32 -7.31 9.07
CA LYS A 25 4.85 -8.63 9.54
C LYS A 25 3.33 -8.72 9.75
N LEU A 26 2.55 -8.01 8.94
CA LEU A 26 1.08 -8.00 9.01
C LEU A 26 0.46 -9.01 8.04
N THR A 27 -0.64 -9.64 8.45
CA THR A 27 -1.57 -10.31 7.51
C THR A 27 -2.42 -9.26 6.77
N GLN A 28 -3.04 -9.66 5.65
CA GLN A 28 -3.96 -8.76 4.93
C GLN A 28 -5.15 -8.37 5.81
N GLU A 29 -5.66 -9.30 6.64
CA GLU A 29 -6.73 -9.05 7.62
C GLU A 29 -6.32 -7.99 8.66
N GLN A 30 -5.11 -8.11 9.20
CA GLN A 30 -4.59 -7.14 10.17
C GLN A 30 -4.44 -5.75 9.55
N LEU A 31 -3.89 -5.66 8.34
CA LEU A 31 -3.79 -4.37 7.62
C LEU A 31 -5.18 -3.79 7.34
N ALA A 32 -6.12 -4.62 6.90
CA ALA A 32 -7.49 -4.21 6.61
C ALA A 32 -8.18 -3.64 7.85
N GLY A 33 -8.02 -4.30 9.01
CA GLY A 33 -8.51 -3.80 10.30
C GLY A 33 -7.87 -2.47 10.70
N LEU A 34 -6.59 -2.27 10.43
CA LEU A 34 -5.89 -1.01 10.73
C LEU A 34 -6.41 0.19 9.92
N ILE A 35 -6.77 -0.03 8.66
CA ILE A 35 -7.24 1.04 7.76
C ILE A 35 -8.76 1.03 7.53
N ASN A 36 -9.49 0.25 8.33
CA ASN A 36 -10.95 0.12 8.31
C ASN A 36 -11.53 -0.22 6.92
N VAL A 37 -10.97 -1.25 6.28
CA VAL A 37 -11.49 -1.81 5.02
C VAL A 37 -11.66 -3.33 5.14
N LYS A 38 -12.21 -3.97 4.11
CA LYS A 38 -12.28 -5.43 4.03
C LYS A 38 -10.93 -6.00 3.61
N GLN A 39 -10.58 -7.21 4.08
CA GLN A 39 -9.39 -7.92 3.62
C GLN A 39 -9.36 -8.12 2.10
N SER A 40 -10.52 -8.34 1.47
CA SER A 40 -10.63 -8.46 0.01
C SER A 40 -10.16 -7.19 -0.71
N THR A 41 -10.43 -6.02 -0.16
CA THR A 41 -9.95 -4.74 -0.70
C THR A 41 -8.43 -4.66 -0.67
N VAL A 42 -7.80 -5.10 0.42
CA VAL A 42 -6.32 -5.17 0.49
C VAL A 42 -5.78 -6.13 -0.56
N SER A 43 -6.41 -7.30 -0.71
CA SER A 43 -6.02 -8.28 -1.72
C SER A 43 -6.14 -7.73 -3.16
N GLU A 44 -7.24 -7.07 -3.50
CA GLU A 44 -7.44 -6.46 -4.82
C GLU A 44 -6.40 -5.39 -5.13
N ILE A 45 -6.05 -4.55 -4.14
CA ILE A 45 -5.02 -3.52 -4.29
C ILE A 45 -3.65 -4.16 -4.50
N GLU A 46 -3.26 -5.14 -3.66
CA GLU A 46 -1.96 -5.81 -3.76
C GLU A 46 -1.78 -6.55 -5.10
N ASN A 47 -2.88 -7.01 -5.71
CA ASN A 47 -2.87 -7.66 -7.02
C ASN A 47 -3.05 -6.69 -8.20
N GLY A 48 -3.12 -5.37 -7.94
CA GLY A 48 -3.33 -4.34 -8.97
C GLY A 48 -4.70 -4.43 -9.67
N GLN A 49 -5.69 -5.04 -9.03
CA GLN A 49 -7.05 -5.23 -9.54
C GLN A 49 -7.97 -4.05 -9.21
N SER A 50 -7.61 -3.23 -8.22
CA SER A 50 -8.40 -2.09 -7.78
C SER A 50 -7.52 -0.86 -7.54
N ASN A 51 -8.05 0.31 -7.90
CA ASN A 51 -7.42 1.58 -7.60
C ASN A 51 -7.73 1.95 -6.15
N ALA A 52 -6.69 2.05 -5.32
CA ALA A 52 -6.84 2.49 -3.95
C ALA A 52 -7.35 3.93 -3.90
N LYS A 53 -8.39 4.19 -3.10
CA LYS A 53 -8.86 5.56 -2.86
C LYS A 53 -7.78 6.34 -2.12
N LEU A 54 -7.70 7.65 -2.37
CA LEU A 54 -6.79 8.54 -1.64
C LEU A 54 -6.93 8.42 -0.11
N THR A 55 -8.15 8.24 0.38
CA THR A 55 -8.43 8.03 1.81
C THR A 55 -7.80 6.73 2.35
N THR A 56 -7.78 5.67 1.55
CA THR A 56 -7.10 4.41 1.88
C THR A 56 -5.59 4.60 1.91
N ILE A 57 -5.03 5.32 0.93
CA ILE A 57 -3.59 5.66 0.88
C ILE A 57 -3.19 6.52 2.09
N TRP A 58 -4.01 7.52 2.43
CA TRP A 58 -3.78 8.37 3.59
C TRP A 58 -3.78 7.56 4.90
N SER A 59 -4.76 6.67 5.06
CA SER A 59 -4.86 5.78 6.22
C SER A 59 -3.66 4.84 6.32
N LEU A 60 -3.18 4.30 5.20
CA LEU A 60 -1.96 3.49 5.13
C LEU A 60 -0.74 4.27 5.62
N VAL A 61 -0.53 5.49 5.11
CA VAL A 61 0.62 6.30 5.50
C VAL A 61 0.55 6.69 6.98
N HIS A 62 -0.61 7.17 7.43
CA HIS A 62 -0.80 7.67 8.80
C HIS A 62 -0.69 6.56 9.85
N VAL A 63 -1.50 5.51 9.74
CA VAL A 63 -1.58 4.45 10.76
C VAL A 63 -0.28 3.65 10.87
N LEU A 64 0.39 3.41 9.74
CA LEU A 64 1.63 2.64 9.74
C LEU A 64 2.83 3.46 10.24
N SER A 65 2.79 4.80 10.08
CA SER A 65 3.85 5.69 10.58
C SER A 65 3.78 5.88 12.10
N GLU A 66 2.59 5.88 12.70
CA GLU A 66 2.43 6.09 14.15
C GLU A 66 2.80 4.86 15.00
N ARG A 67 2.75 3.65 14.42
CA ARG A 67 2.96 2.40 15.17
C ARG A 67 4.39 1.88 15.20
N HIS A 68 5.27 2.37 14.32
CA HIS A 68 6.66 1.91 14.28
C HIS A 68 7.61 3.01 14.73
N ASN A 69 8.30 2.78 15.86
CA ASN A 69 9.32 3.64 16.47
C ASN A 69 10.62 3.77 15.62
N SER A 70 10.51 3.61 14.30
CA SER A 70 11.56 3.86 13.31
C SER A 70 10.89 4.52 12.09
N PRO A 71 10.82 5.86 12.04
CA PRO A 71 10.07 6.63 11.04
C PRO A 71 10.65 6.61 9.60
N LEU A 72 11.63 5.75 9.31
CA LEU A 72 12.13 5.62 7.95
C LEU A 72 11.11 4.89 7.05
N ASN A 73 10.48 5.67 6.17
CA ASN A 73 10.08 5.26 4.82
C ASN A 73 8.77 4.51 4.59
N VAL A 74 7.66 4.76 5.30
CA VAL A 74 6.36 4.21 4.86
C VAL A 74 5.98 4.78 3.48
N ALA A 75 6.00 6.10 3.32
CA ALA A 75 5.71 6.76 2.05
C ALA A 75 6.77 6.43 0.99
N GLU A 76 8.07 6.54 1.31
CA GLU A 76 9.12 6.20 0.35
C GLU A 76 9.11 4.72 -0.04
N LYS A 77 8.74 3.79 0.85
CA LYS A 77 8.58 2.36 0.50
C LYS A 77 7.37 2.13 -0.39
N LEU A 78 6.28 2.86 -0.16
CA LEU A 78 5.07 2.76 -0.96
C LEU A 78 5.27 3.35 -2.37
N PHE A 79 6.09 4.40 -2.48
CA PHE A 79 6.33 5.15 -3.71
C PHE A 79 7.74 4.99 -4.31
N LYS A 80 8.50 3.94 -3.93
CA LYS A 80 9.92 3.75 -4.28
C LYS A 80 10.24 4.12 -5.74
N GLY A 81 11.03 5.19 -5.94
CA GLY A 81 11.56 5.57 -7.25
C GLY A 81 10.57 6.27 -8.20
N ARG A 82 9.41 6.73 -7.71
CA ARG A 82 8.46 7.59 -8.44
C ARG A 82 7.98 8.72 -7.53
N LEU A 83 8.82 9.74 -7.39
CA LEU A 83 8.43 11.10 -6.99
C LEU A 83 8.88 12.06 -8.09
#